data_AF-A0A352LKP2-F1
#
_entry.id   AF-A0A352LKP2-F1
#
_cell.length_a   1.000
_cell.length_b   1.000
_cell.length_c   1.000
_cell.angle_alpha   90.00
_cell.angle_beta   90.00
_cell.angle_gamma   90.00
#
_symmetry.space_group_name_H-M   'P 1'
#
loop_
_entity.id
_entity.type
_entity.pdbx_description
1 polymer ?
#
loop_
_entity_poly.entity_id
_entity_poly.type
_entity_poly.pdbx_seq_one_letter_code
_entity_poly.pdbx_strand_id
1 'polypeptide(L)' 'MLTAVAAILGMVPIAPTLFWGPMAFSIMGGLMVATVLTLLSLPAAYVLVYRVRPEGG' A
#
# COMPACT_ATOMS: atom_id res chain seq x y z
N MET A 1 -4.88 5.60 5.52
CA MET A 1 -3.65 4.98 6.09
C MET A 1 -3.92 4.12 7.31
N LEU A 2 -4.88 4.47 8.18
CA LEU A 2 -5.19 3.70 9.40
C LEU A 2 -5.34 2.18 9.19
N THR A 3 -6.07 1.75 8.16
CA THR A 3 -6.28 0.32 7.84
C THR A 3 -4.99 -0.44 7.53
N ALA A 4 -4.10 0.15 6.72
CA ALA A 4 -2.83 -0.47 6.37
C ALA A 4 -1.90 -0.56 7.59
N VAL A 5 -1.86 0.48 8.42
CA VAL A 5 -1.07 0.52 9.65
C VAL A 5 -1.57 -0.51 10.66
N ALA A 6 -2.89 -0.66 10.82
CA ALA A 6 -3.48 -1.66 11.72
C ALA A 6 -3.12 -3.09 11.29
N ALA A 7 -3.18 -3.40 10.00
CA ALA A 7 -2.81 -4.71 9.47
C ALA A 7 -1.32 -5.03 9.67
N ILE A 8 -0.43 -4.04 9.47
CA ILE A 8 1.01 -4.20 9.68
C ILE A 8 1.31 -4.42 11.16
N LEU A 9 0.76 -3.61 12.06
CA LEU A 9 0.99 -3.73 13.50
C LEU A 9 0.49 -5.07 14.06
N GLY A 10 -0.63 -5.60 13.57
CA GLY A 10 -1.14 -6.93 13.96
C GLY A 10 -0.23 -8.09 13.57
N MET A 11 0.62 -7.91 12.54
CA MET A 11 1.58 -8.93 12.08
C MET A 11 2.91 -8.91 12.84
N VAL A 12 3.29 -7.78 13.44
CA VAL A 12 4.57 -7.60 14.17
C VAL A 12 4.87 -8.70 15.21
N PRO A 13 3.94 -9.10 16.11
CA PRO A 13 4.26 -10.10 17.13
C PRO A 13 4.45 -11.52 16.57
N ILE A 14 3.91 -11.82 15.38
CA ILE A 14 3.90 -13.16 14.78
C ILE A 14 5.01 -13.31 13.71
N ALA A 15 5.51 -12.18 13.21
CA ALA A 15 6.57 -12.09 12.21
C ALA A 15 7.91 -12.79 12.57
N PRO A 16 8.37 -12.84 13.84
CA PRO A 16 9.64 -13.53 14.15
C PRO A 16 9.49 -15.06 14.28
N THR A 17 8.30 -15.63 14.10
CA THR A 17 8.11 -17.08 14.21
C THR A 17 8.49 -17.80 12.91
N LEU A 18 9.11 -18.98 13.01
CA LEU A 18 9.55 -19.76 11.83
C LEU A 18 8.39 -20.17 10.91
N PHE A 19 7.19 -20.37 11.47
CA PHE A 19 6.03 -20.81 10.72
C PHE A 19 5.33 -19.65 9.98
N TRP A 20 5.19 -18.48 10.63
CA TRP A 20 4.44 -17.36 10.07
C TRP A 20 5.31 -16.23 9.51
N GLY A 21 6.62 -16.24 9.78
CA GLY A 21 7.53 -15.16 9.41
C GLY A 21 7.54 -14.83 7.92
N PRO A 22 7.77 -15.80 7.02
CA PRO A 22 7.77 -15.55 5.58
C PRO A 22 6.43 -14.98 5.06
N MET A 23 5.31 -15.45 5.62
CA MET A 23 3.97 -14.95 5.31
C MET A 23 3.78 -13.51 5.79
N ALA A 24 4.16 -13.23 7.03
CA ALA A 24 4.01 -11.92 7.64
C ALA A 24 4.83 -10.86 6.88
N PHE A 25 6.08 -11.16 6.54
CA PHE A 25 6.92 -10.26 5.74
C PHE A 25 6.35 -10.03 4.33
N SER A 26 5.82 -11.08 3.69
CA SER A 26 5.18 -10.96 2.36
C SER A 26 3.95 -10.03 2.40
N ILE A 27 3.10 -10.18 3.42
CA ILE A 27 1.89 -9.37 3.56
C ILE A 27 2.23 -7.92 3.91
N MET A 28 3.12 -7.70 4.88
CA MET A 28 3.53 -6.34 5.28
C MET A 28 4.19 -5.59 4.11
N GLY A 29 5.11 -6.25 3.38
CA GLY A 29 5.77 -5.67 2.22
C GLY A 29 4.79 -5.39 1.08
N GLY A 30 3.93 -6.37 0.74
CA GLY A 30 2.93 -6.23 -0.31
C GLY A 30 1.95 -5.09 -0.05
N LEU A 31 1.44 -4.96 1.19
CA LEU A 31 0.56 -3.87 1.60
C LEU A 31 1.24 -2.51 1.50
N MET A 32 2.50 -2.40 1.92
CA MET A 32 3.24 -1.15 1.84
C MET A 32 3.42 -0.71 0.38
N VAL A 33 3.89 -1.62 -0.48
CA VAL A 33 4.09 -1.33 -1.91
C VAL A 33 2.77 -1.02 -2.61
N ALA A 34 1.71 -1.80 -2.34
CA ALA A 34 0.39 -1.56 -2.92
C ALA A 34 -0.20 -0.21 -2.49
N THR A 35 0.03 0.19 -1.24
CA THR A 35 -0.44 1.50 -0.74
C THR A 35 0.26 2.63 -1.47
N VAL A 36 1.59 2.58 -1.59
CA VAL A 36 2.37 3.60 -2.32
C VAL A 36 1.96 3.61 -3.80
N LEU A 37 1.86 2.45 -4.43
CA LEU A 37 1.45 2.33 -5.82
C LEU A 37 0.04 2.88 -6.04
N THR A 38 -0.90 2.65 -5.12
CA THR A 38 -2.26 3.20 -5.23
C THR A 38 -2.22 4.72 -5.13
N LEU A 39 -1.48 5.29 -4.18
CA LEU A 39 -1.37 6.75 -4.04
C LEU A 39 -0.80 7.42 -5.30
N LEU A 40 0.10 6.75 -6.02
CA LEU A 40 0.71 7.26 -7.25
C LEU A 40 -0.11 6.96 -8.50
N SER A 41 -0.64 5.74 -8.60
CA SER A 41 -1.41 5.26 -9.75
C SER A 41 -2.80 5.87 -9.79
N LEU A 42 -3.46 6.03 -8.65
CA LEU A 42 -4.81 6.57 -8.58
C LEU A 42 -4.93 7.99 -9.18
N PRO A 43 -4.07 8.98 -8.86
CA PRO A 43 -4.13 10.30 -9.51
C PRO A 43 -3.76 10.23 -10.99
N ALA A 44 -2.78 9.39 -11.38
CA ALA A 44 -2.40 9.22 -12.77
C ALA A 44 -3.54 8.63 -13.62
N ALA A 45 -4.19 7.57 -13.11
CA ALA A 45 -5.36 6.96 -13.72
C ALA A 45 -6.55 7.93 -13.75
N TYR A 46 -6.75 8.72 -12.69
CA TYR A 46 -7.79 9.74 -12.65
C TYR A 46 -7.61 10.79 -13.74
N VAL A 47 -6.40 11.33 -13.89
CA VAL A 47 -6.09 12.30 -14.96
C VAL A 47 -6.29 11.68 -16.34
N LEU A 48 -5.90 10.43 -16.55
CA LEU A 48 -6.06 9.72 -17.83
C LEU A 48 -7.54 9.51 -18.19
N VAL A 49 -8.35 9.04 -17.23
CA VAL A 49 -9.78 8.74 -17.42
C VAL A 49 -10.59 10.02 -17.61
N TYR A 50 -10.38 11.02 -16.75
CA TYR A 50 -11.16 12.26 -16.77
C TYR A 50 -10.55 13.35 -17.68
N ARG A 51 -9.41 13.07 -18.34
CA ARG A 51 -8.65 14.01 -19.18
C ARG A 51 -8.48 15.38 -18.52
N VAL A 52 -8.15 15.37 -17.24
CA VAL A 52 -8.00 16.59 -16.43
C VAL A 52 -6.91 17.45 -17.08
N ARG A 53 -7.29 18.62 -17.60
CA ARG A 53 -6.33 19.60 -18.12
C ARG A 53 -5.68 20.29 -16.92
N PRO A 54 -4.36 20.49 -16.92
CA PRO A 54 -3.73 21.33 -15.91
C PRO A 54 -4.32 22.74 -16.05
N GLU A 55 -5.00 23.23 -15.01
CA GLU A 55 -5.27 24.66 -14.86
C GLU A 55 -3.91 25.34 -14.71
N GLY A 56 -3.58 26.21 -15.68
CA GLY A 56 -2.22 26.62 -16.01
C GLY A 56 -1.45 27.35 -14.91
N GLY A 57 -0.13 27.37 -15.10
CA GLY A 57 0.75 28.40 -14.53
C GLY A 57 0.71 29.69 -15.33
#